data_AF-A0A961TSD6-F1
#
_entry.id   AF-A0A961TSD6-F1
#
_cell.length_a   1.000
_cell.length_b   1.000
_cell.length_c   1.000
_cell.angle_alpha   90.00
_cell.angle_beta   90.00
_cell.angle_gamma   90.00
#
_symmetry.space_group_name_H-M   'P 1'
#
loop_
_entity.id
_entity.type
_entity.pdbx_description
1 polymer ?
#
loop_
_entity_poly.entity_id
_entity_poly.type
_entity_poly.pdbx_seq_one_letter_code
_entity_poly.pdbx_strand_id
1 'polypeptide(L)' 'GVVQLSTGAWYDPETPGDPAALCKHGNPNVLTRDAGSSELGQGPIAQSALVQVEKFRGVPPPVTAFRPPVIVALEED' A
#
# COMPACT_ATOMS: atom_id res chain seq x y z
N GLY A 1 3.11 -14.32 -17.18
CA GLY A 1 3.95 -13.13 -17.37
C GLY A 1 4.59 -12.74 -16.05
N VAL A 2 5.44 -11.71 -16.03
CA VAL A 2 6.06 -11.17 -14.81
C VAL A 2 5.91 -9.65 -14.84
N VAL A 3 5.58 -9.06 -13.70
CA VAL A 3 5.59 -7.61 -13.47
C VAL A 3 6.52 -7.31 -12.31
N GLN A 4 7.12 -6.12 -12.31
CA GLN A 4 8.04 -5.68 -11.27
C GLN A 4 7.57 -4.33 -10.72
N LEU A 5 7.42 -4.27 -9.41
CA LEU A 5 7.20 -3.03 -8.65
C LEU A 5 8.26 -2.99 -7.55
N SER A 6 8.96 -1.87 -7.43
CA SER A 6 10.01 -1.73 -6.43
C SER A 6 9.40 -1.50 -5.04
N THR A 7 9.97 -2.14 -4.02
CA THR A 7 9.58 -1.89 -2.64
C THR A 7 10.01 -0.48 -2.20
N GLY A 8 9.37 0.04 -1.15
CA GLY A 8 9.71 1.33 -0.54
C GLY A 8 8.79 2.50 -0.90
N ALA A 9 7.85 2.31 -1.83
CA ALA A 9 6.81 3.31 -2.08
C ALA A 9 5.94 3.53 -0.82
N TRP A 10 5.72 4.80 -0.46
CA TRP A 10 4.89 5.17 0.67
C TRP A 10 3.45 4.71 0.46
N TYR A 11 2.80 4.20 1.50
CA TYR A 11 1.38 3.86 1.47
C TYR A 11 0.54 5.14 1.47
N ASP A 12 -0.42 5.23 0.56
CA ASP A 12 -1.24 6.42 0.35
C ASP A 12 -2.69 6.00 0.05
N PRO A 13 -3.46 5.64 1.09
CA PRO A 13 -4.83 5.16 0.92
C PRO A 13 -5.74 6.28 0.39
N GLU A 14 -6.63 5.94 -0.52
CA GLU A 14 -7.72 6.83 -0.93
C GLU A 14 -8.64 7.17 0.26
N THR A 15 -8.96 6.16 1.07
CA THR A 15 -9.77 6.29 2.29
C THR A 15 -8.93 5.84 3.49
N PRO A 16 -8.37 6.78 4.29
CA PRO A 16 -7.63 6.44 5.50
C PRO A 16 -8.48 5.62 6.49
N GLY A 17 -7.91 4.54 7.02
CA GLY A 17 -8.58 3.64 7.96
C GLY A 17 -9.35 2.49 7.31
N ASP A 18 -9.58 2.53 6.00
CA ASP A 18 -10.15 1.39 5.26
C ASP A 18 -9.03 0.47 4.74
N PRO A 19 -8.94 -0.79 5.21
CA PRO A 19 -7.92 -1.74 4.76
C PRO A 19 -8.10 -2.17 3.29
N ALA A 20 -9.27 -1.96 2.70
CA ALA A 20 -9.55 -2.26 1.30
C ALA A 20 -9.34 -1.06 0.36
N ALA A 21 -8.95 0.10 0.90
CA ALA A 21 -8.76 1.31 0.11
C ALA A 21 -7.67 1.14 -0.97
N LEU A 22 -7.90 1.77 -2.12
CA LEU A 22 -6.90 1.85 -3.17
C LEU A 22 -5.66 2.62 -2.67
N CYS A 23 -4.47 2.04 -2.86
CA CYS A 23 -3.22 2.75 -2.66
C CYS A 23 -2.88 3.57 -3.91
N LYS A 24 -2.99 4.90 -3.81
CA LYS A 24 -2.86 5.83 -4.94
C LYS A 24 -1.41 5.97 -5.42
N HIS A 25 -0.44 5.72 -4.54
CA HIS A 25 0.99 5.85 -4.83
C HIS A 25 1.63 4.54 -5.32
N GLY A 26 1.05 3.38 -5.02
CA GLY A 26 1.52 2.08 -5.54
C GLY A 26 2.52 1.33 -4.64
N ASN A 27 2.32 1.33 -3.32
CA ASN A 27 3.07 0.44 -2.42
C ASN A 27 2.79 -1.03 -2.77
N PRO A 28 3.79 -1.83 -3.20
CA PRO A 28 3.55 -3.21 -3.65
C PRO A 28 3.11 -4.16 -2.52
N ASN A 29 3.42 -3.86 -1.26
CA ASN A 29 3.09 -4.72 -0.14
C ASN A 29 1.58 -4.76 0.17
N VAL A 30 0.78 -3.85 -0.39
CA VAL A 30 -0.70 -3.93 -0.32
C VAL A 30 -1.26 -5.15 -1.05
N LEU A 31 -0.47 -5.76 -1.93
CA LEU A 31 -0.84 -6.95 -2.71
C LEU A 31 -0.23 -8.25 -2.13
N THR A 32 0.58 -8.15 -1.08
CA THR A 32 1.34 -9.29 -0.56
C THR A 32 0.61 -9.94 0.61
N ARG A 33 0.65 -11.27 0.67
CA ARG A 33 0.07 -12.03 1.79
C ARG A 33 0.99 -11.98 3.00
N ASP A 34 0.42 -11.68 4.16
CA ASP A 34 1.11 -11.79 5.44
C ASP A 34 1.03 -13.22 5.99
N ALA A 35 2.12 -13.97 5.86
CA ALA A 35 2.26 -15.33 6.37
C ALA A 35 3.74 -15.71 6.53
N GLY A 36 4.03 -16.62 7.46
CA GLY A 36 5.36 -17.20 7.63
C GLY A 36 5.74 -18.17 6.51
N SER A 37 7.04 -18.28 6.22
CA SER A 37 7.59 -19.16 5.18
C SER A 37 7.40 -20.64 5.46
N SER A 38 7.45 -21.05 6.74
CA SER A 38 7.20 -22.41 7.21
C SER A 38 6.99 -22.40 8.72
N GLU A 39 6.49 -23.50 9.29
CA GLU A 39 6.30 -23.66 10.74
C GLU A 39 7.59 -23.36 11.53
N LEU A 40 8.75 -23.77 10.99
CA LEU A 40 10.05 -23.56 11.62
C LEU A 40 10.61 -22.16 11.41
N GLY A 41 10.64 -21.68 10.17
CA GLY A 41 11.40 -20.49 9.78
C GLY A 41 10.68 -19.17 10.07
N GLN A 42 9.34 -19.15 9.92
CA GLN A 42 8.49 -17.96 10.13
C GLN A 42 9.01 -16.67 9.48
N GLY A 43 9.76 -16.78 8.37
CA GLY A 43 10.27 -15.64 7.63
C GLY A 43 9.20 -15.02 6.72
N PRO A 44 9.40 -13.77 6.26
CA PRO A 44 8.43 -13.10 5.40
C PRO A 44 8.37 -13.75 4.01
N ILE A 45 7.15 -13.83 3.44
CA ILE A 45 6.92 -14.34 2.08
C ILE A 45 6.47 -13.26 1.08
N ALA A 46 6.77 -11.99 1.33
CA ALA A 46 6.25 -10.86 0.55
C ALA A 46 6.54 -10.94 -0.97
N GLN A 47 7.58 -11.66 -1.39
CA GLN A 47 7.91 -11.86 -2.82
C GLN A 47 7.14 -13.03 -3.48
N SER A 48 6.29 -13.73 -2.74
CA SER A 48 5.36 -14.75 -3.25
C SER A 48 3.98 -14.13 -3.42
N ALA A 49 3.74 -13.49 -4.57
CA ALA A 49 2.46 -12.84 -4.89
C ALA A 49 2.00 -13.20 -6.31
N LEU A 50 0.73 -13.58 -6.44
CA LEU A 50 0.05 -13.71 -7.73
C LEU A 50 -0.87 -12.51 -7.92
N VAL A 51 -0.77 -11.86 -9.07
CA VAL A 51 -1.51 -10.62 -9.37
C VAL A 51 -2.16 -10.69 -10.74
N GLN A 52 -3.20 -9.89 -10.91
CA GLN A 52 -3.77 -9.54 -12.20
C GLN A 52 -3.56 -8.05 -12.46
N VAL A 53 -3.40 -7.68 -13.72
CA VAL A 53 -3.23 -6.28 -14.14
C VAL A 53 -4.27 -5.95 -15.18
N GLU A 54 -4.90 -4.80 -15.02
CA GLU A 54 -5.81 -4.22 -16.00
C GLU A 54 -5.55 -2.73 -16.19
N LYS A 55 -6.05 -2.18 -17.28
CA LYS A 55 -6.01 -0.73 -17.51
C LYS A 55 -7.02 -0.05 -16.59
N PHE A 56 -6.55 0.83 -15.71
CA PHE A 56 -7.43 1.67 -14.89
C PHE A 56 -8.33 2.53 -15.78
N ARG A 57 -9.64 2.50 -15.53
CA ARG A 57 -10.66 3.24 -16.29
C ARG A 57 -11.31 4.27 -15.36
N GLY A 58 -10.67 5.42 -15.24
CA GLY A 58 -11.14 6.52 -14.39
C GLY A 58 -10.12 7.65 -14.39
N VAL A 59 -10.39 8.69 -13.62
CA VAL A 59 -9.40 9.73 -13.31
C VAL A 59 -8.59 9.23 -12.11
N PRO A 60 -7.27 9.04 -12.23
CA PRO A 60 -6.44 8.65 -11.09
C PRO A 60 -6.54 9.68 -9.97
N PRO A 61 -6.75 9.27 -8.70
CA PRO A 61 -6.75 10.20 -7.59
C PRO A 61 -5.35 10.83 -7.40
N PRO A 62 -5.26 12.05 -6.87
CA PRO A 62 -3.97 12.69 -6.63
C PRO A 62 -3.17 11.91 -5.59
N VAL A 63 -1.86 11.78 -5.81
CA VAL A 63 -0.92 11.25 -4.81
C VAL A 63 -0.76 12.26 -3.68
N THR A 64 -0.94 11.79 -2.46
CA THR A 64 -0.93 12.60 -1.24
C THR A 64 0.13 12.18 -0.24
N ALA A 65 0.88 11.10 -0.52
CA ALA A 65 1.93 10.57 0.34
C ALA A 65 3.00 11.61 0.73
N PHE A 66 3.28 12.55 -0.17
CA PHE A 66 4.32 13.58 0.02
C PHE A 66 3.77 14.92 0.51
N ARG A 67 2.45 15.02 0.74
CA ARG A 67 1.85 16.23 1.30
C ARG A 67 2.07 16.23 2.81
N PRO A 68 2.54 17.34 3.41
CA PRO A 68 2.59 17.47 4.85
C PRO A 68 1.19 17.28 5.48
N PRO A 69 1.11 16.76 6.72
CA PRO A 69 -0.15 16.69 7.43
C PRO A 69 -0.67 18.09 7.79
N VAL A 70 -1.96 18.18 8.04
CA VAL A 70 -2.54 19.39 8.64
C VAL A 70 -2.07 19.48 10.10
N ILE A 71 -1.44 20.59 10.45
CA ILE A 71 -1.04 20.87 11.83
C ILE A 71 -2.27 21.41 12.56
N VAL A 72 -2.70 20.71 13.61
CA VAL A 72 -3.80 21.15 14.49
C VAL A 72 -3.20 21.76 15.76
N ALA A 73 -3.78 22.87 16.23
CA ALA A 73 -3.43 23.43 17.54
C ALA A 73 -3.98 22.53 18.66
N LEU A 74 -3.27 22.45 19.78
CA LEU A 74 -3.82 21.84 20.99
C LEU A 74 -4.83 22.82 21.58
N GLU A 75 -6.04 22.35 21.88
CA GLU A 75 -6.99 23.13 22.69
C GLU A 75 -6.45 23.13 24.14
N GLU A 76 -6.34 24.31 24.75
CA GLU A 76 -6.04 24.45 26.18
C GLU A 76 -7.36 24.31 26.95
N ASP A 77 -7.44 23.33 27.87
CA ASP A 77 -8.56 23.15 28.82
C ASP A 77 -8.68 24.30 29.83
#